data_AF-A0A1C6KGB0-F1
#
_entry.id   AF-A0A1C6KGB0-F1
#
_cell.length_a   1.000
_cell.length_b   1.000
_cell.length_c   1.000
_cell.angle_alpha   90.00
_cell.angle_beta   90.00
_cell.angle_gamma   90.00
#
_symmetry.space_group_name_H-M   'P 1'
#
loop_
_entity.id
_entity.type
_entity.pdbx_description
1 polymer ?
#
loop_
_entity_poly.entity_id
_entity_poly.type
_entity_poly.pdbx_seq_one_letter_code
_entity_poly.pdbx_strand_id
1 'polypeptide(L)'
;MKKITEILRKKQGTTMVEMMVTLLLISIMMTMAVSSLSSASHIFMQVQKTQYAQSILDTVMTELRAITKNASSYIKIYENAKNIANSTGNCDGNTIEFINEEGYAVLVSTDGCDDTELYIGDNVIGTAKAVEEGQLLTRYYFVDGGTYTYEKDGKAAARAVAAVYGKGFYMGNYLKITYSWPDGAQEEGVTDHILATVTLYSDADYQDPIAEDSEVLEFRHKIACKTDITAIAQKD
;
A
#
# COMPACT_ATOMS: atom_id res chain seq x y z
N MET A 1 24.99 61.52 -23.76
CA MET A 1 26.20 61.32 -24.59
C MET A 1 27.51 61.67 -23.88
N LYS A 2 27.67 62.83 -23.21
CA LYS A 2 28.94 63.23 -22.54
C LYS A 2 29.52 62.21 -21.54
N LYS A 3 28.68 61.50 -20.77
CA LYS A 3 29.13 60.45 -19.82
C LYS A 3 29.85 59.27 -20.48
N ILE A 4 29.38 58.82 -21.66
CA ILE A 4 29.95 57.67 -22.37
C ILE A 4 31.33 58.02 -22.93
N THR A 5 31.47 59.25 -23.44
CA THR A 5 32.73 59.76 -23.98
C THR A 5 33.80 59.95 -22.89
N GLU A 6 33.39 60.27 -21.65
CA GLU A 6 34.28 60.41 -20.51
C GLU A 6 34.86 59.07 -20.01
N ILE A 7 34.04 58.01 -20.01
CA ILE A 7 34.43 56.65 -19.61
C ILE A 7 35.49 56.10 -20.58
N LEU A 8 35.25 56.27 -21.89
CA LEU A 8 36.19 55.87 -22.94
C LEU A 8 37.52 56.64 -22.88
N ARG A 9 37.49 57.93 -22.53
CA ARG A 9 38.68 58.78 -22.41
C ARG A 9 39.54 58.44 -21.18
N LYS A 10 38.93 57.93 -20.10
CA LYS A 10 39.63 57.50 -18.88
C LYS A 10 40.24 56.08 -18.97
N LYS A 11 40.08 55.36 -20.09
CA LYS A 11 40.37 53.91 -20.20
C LYS A 11 39.74 53.10 -19.05
N GLN A 12 38.61 53.58 -18.52
CA GLN A 12 37.85 52.90 -17.47
C GLN A 12 36.93 51.87 -18.14
N GLY A 13 37.51 50.76 -18.58
CA GLY A 13 36.79 49.59 -19.08
C GLY A 13 37.54 48.34 -18.64
N THR A 14 36.83 47.25 -18.38
CA THR A 14 37.46 45.97 -18.06
C THR A 14 38.34 45.54 -19.21
N THR A 15 39.58 45.16 -18.92
CA THR A 15 40.48 44.66 -19.96
C THR A 15 39.98 43.30 -20.44
N MET A 16 40.25 42.94 -21.70
CA MET A 16 39.87 41.63 -22.25
C MET A 16 40.39 40.49 -21.37
N VAL A 17 41.59 40.67 -20.80
CA VAL A 17 42.22 39.72 -19.87
C VAL A 17 41.43 39.61 -18.56
N GLU A 18 41.00 40.72 -17.96
CA GLU A 18 40.14 40.69 -16.75
C GLU A 18 38.83 39.93 -17.00
N MET A 19 38.19 40.12 -18.16
CA MET A 19 37.00 39.37 -18.54
C MET A 19 37.28 37.87 -18.72
N MET A 20 38.42 37.52 -19.34
CA MET A 20 38.82 36.11 -19.50
C MET A 20 39.10 35.44 -18.15
N VAL A 21 39.83 36.11 -17.26
CA VAL A 21 40.15 35.57 -15.92
C VAL A 21 38.89 35.46 -15.06
N THR A 22 38.02 36.45 -15.08
CA THR A 22 36.76 36.40 -14.30
C THR A 22 35.84 35.30 -14.78
N LEU A 23 35.67 35.12 -16.11
CA LEU A 23 34.88 34.02 -16.65
C LEU A 23 35.49 32.64 -16.33
N LEU A 24 36.81 32.51 -16.39
CA LEU A 24 37.50 31.28 -16.00
C LEU A 24 37.25 30.95 -14.52
N LEU A 25 37.42 31.93 -13.62
CA LEU A 25 37.18 31.73 -12.18
C LEU A 25 35.71 31.40 -11.89
N ILE A 26 34.75 32.08 -12.54
CA ILE A 26 33.32 31.77 -12.42
C ILE A 26 33.04 30.34 -12.87
N SER A 27 33.62 29.89 -13.99
CA SER A 27 33.40 28.53 -14.48
C SER A 27 33.92 27.46 -13.51
N ILE A 28 35.08 27.68 -12.90
CA ILE A 28 35.66 26.78 -11.89
C ILE A 28 34.77 26.76 -10.64
N MET A 29 34.34 27.92 -10.15
CA MET A 29 33.43 28.03 -9.01
C MET A 29 32.08 27.38 -9.26
N MET A 30 31.49 27.60 -10.45
CA MET A 30 30.21 27.01 -10.83
C MET A 30 30.32 25.49 -10.93
N THR A 31 31.44 24.97 -11.45
CA THR A 31 31.69 23.52 -11.54
C THR A 31 31.72 22.89 -10.15
N MET A 32 32.39 23.53 -9.18
CA MET A 32 32.42 23.07 -7.78
C MET A 32 31.04 23.17 -7.10
N ALA A 33 30.28 24.22 -7.37
CA ALA A 33 28.92 24.38 -6.84
C ALA A 33 27.97 23.30 -7.38
N VAL A 34 28.03 23.02 -8.68
CA VAL A 34 27.18 22.01 -9.34
C VAL A 34 27.52 20.60 -8.86
N SER A 35 28.80 20.25 -8.71
CA SER A 35 29.17 18.92 -8.21
C SER A 35 28.68 18.70 -6.77
N SER A 36 28.76 19.73 -5.94
CA SER A 36 28.29 19.69 -4.54
C SER A 36 26.76 19.59 -4.46
N LEU A 37 26.05 20.38 -5.26
CA LEU A 37 24.58 20.37 -5.31
C LEU A 37 24.04 19.06 -5.89
N SER A 38 24.70 18.50 -6.91
CA SER A 38 24.31 17.22 -7.51
C SER A 38 24.38 16.08 -6.48
N SER A 39 25.50 15.97 -5.77
CA SER A 39 25.66 14.97 -4.69
C SER A 39 24.59 15.13 -3.60
N ALA A 40 24.35 16.37 -3.13
CA ALA A 40 23.32 16.65 -2.14
C ALA A 40 21.90 16.32 -2.64
N SER A 41 21.61 16.57 -3.92
CA SER A 41 20.31 16.28 -4.53
C SER A 41 20.04 14.77 -4.61
N HIS A 42 21.05 13.97 -4.95
CA HIS A 42 20.91 12.50 -4.95
C HIS A 42 20.61 11.95 -3.56
N ILE A 43 21.34 12.41 -2.54
CA ILE A 43 21.10 12.02 -1.15
C ILE A 43 19.71 12.47 -0.71
N PHE A 44 19.32 13.71 -1.02
CA PHE A 44 18.00 14.23 -0.68
C PHE A 44 16.88 13.38 -1.29
N MET A 45 16.96 13.06 -2.58
CA MET A 45 15.97 12.23 -3.26
C MET A 45 15.89 10.82 -2.66
N GLN A 46 17.03 10.22 -2.31
CA GLN A 46 17.07 8.91 -1.68
C GLN A 46 16.40 8.94 -0.30
N VAL A 47 16.77 9.91 0.54
CA VAL A 47 16.16 10.10 1.87
C VAL A 47 14.66 10.35 1.75
N GLN A 48 14.24 11.17 0.80
CA GLN A 48 12.84 11.49 0.58
C GLN A 48 12.04 10.24 0.18
N LYS A 49 12.57 9.41 -0.73
CA LYS A 49 11.94 8.14 -1.12
C LYS A 49 11.76 7.21 0.08
N THR A 50 12.79 7.02 0.89
CA THR A 50 12.71 6.18 2.10
C THR A 50 11.71 6.74 3.11
N GLN A 51 11.72 8.06 3.36
CA GLN A 51 10.76 8.69 4.28
C GLN A 51 9.32 8.54 3.82
N TYR A 52 9.05 8.68 2.51
CA TYR A 52 7.71 8.45 1.96
C TYR A 52 7.29 6.99 2.07
N ALA A 53 8.18 6.05 1.76
CA ALA A 53 7.89 4.63 1.88
C ALA A 53 7.53 4.27 3.34
N GLN A 54 8.31 4.76 4.31
CA GLN A 54 8.02 4.58 5.73
C GLN A 54 6.69 5.22 6.14
N SER A 55 6.41 6.45 5.69
CA SER A 55 5.13 7.10 5.97
C SER A 55 3.93 6.34 5.40
N ILE A 56 4.07 5.70 4.24
CA ILE A 56 3.04 4.82 3.65
C ILE A 56 2.83 3.61 4.56
N LEU A 57 3.92 2.94 4.97
CA LEU A 57 3.86 1.77 5.85
C LEU A 57 3.21 2.11 7.20
N ASP A 58 3.64 3.18 7.88
CA ASP A 58 3.08 3.62 9.16
C ASP A 58 1.56 3.86 9.07
N THR A 59 1.14 4.50 7.98
CA THR A 59 -0.27 4.83 7.73
C THR A 59 -1.07 3.56 7.46
N VAL A 60 -0.58 2.68 6.59
CA VAL A 60 -1.21 1.37 6.29
C VAL A 60 -1.29 0.53 7.57
N MET A 61 -0.24 0.50 8.36
CA MET A 61 -0.19 -0.28 9.60
C MET A 61 -1.17 0.25 10.64
N THR A 62 -1.27 1.57 10.77
CA THR A 62 -2.29 2.23 11.63
C THR A 62 -3.71 1.83 11.20
N GLU A 63 -3.96 1.81 9.89
CA GLU A 63 -5.24 1.43 9.33
C GLU A 63 -5.53 -0.06 9.50
N LEU A 64 -4.52 -0.92 9.31
CA LEU A 64 -4.64 -2.36 9.59
C LEU A 64 -5.01 -2.61 11.04
N ARG A 65 -4.34 -1.95 12.00
CA ARG A 65 -4.70 -2.00 13.43
C ARG A 65 -6.14 -1.54 13.66
N ALA A 66 -6.61 -0.50 12.98
CA ALA A 66 -7.98 -0.01 13.11
C ALA A 66 -9.01 -1.02 12.56
N ILE A 67 -8.73 -1.61 11.40
CA ILE A 67 -9.58 -2.59 10.75
C ILE A 67 -9.66 -3.88 11.58
N THR A 68 -8.53 -4.44 12.00
CA THR A 68 -8.48 -5.70 12.76
C THR A 68 -8.98 -5.57 14.18
N LYS A 69 -8.93 -4.37 14.79
CA LYS A 69 -9.51 -4.13 16.11
C LYS A 69 -11.03 -4.32 16.16
N ASN A 70 -11.70 -4.23 15.01
CA ASN A 70 -13.13 -4.52 14.87
C ASN A 70 -13.42 -6.01 14.60
N ALA A 71 -12.39 -6.86 14.55
CA ALA A 71 -12.55 -8.29 14.40
C ALA A 71 -13.27 -8.90 15.61
N SER A 72 -14.21 -9.76 15.30
CA SER A 72 -15.12 -10.43 16.23
C SER A 72 -15.39 -11.85 15.73
N SER A 73 -15.85 -12.72 16.63
CA SER A 73 -16.16 -14.12 16.38
C SER A 73 -14.95 -14.98 15.97
N TYR A 74 -14.41 -14.80 14.77
CA TYR A 74 -13.30 -15.59 14.25
C TYR A 74 -12.36 -14.78 13.36
N ILE A 75 -11.17 -15.33 13.14
CA ILE A 75 -10.24 -14.91 12.10
C ILE A 75 -9.70 -16.12 11.31
N LYS A 76 -9.49 -15.90 10.02
CA LYS A 76 -9.00 -16.88 9.05
C LYS A 76 -7.99 -16.19 8.14
N ILE A 77 -6.89 -16.89 7.82
CA ILE A 77 -5.87 -16.43 6.88
C ILE A 77 -6.04 -17.23 5.59
N TYR A 78 -5.95 -16.58 4.44
CA TYR A 78 -5.86 -17.21 3.13
C TYR A 78 -4.50 -16.92 2.51
N GLU A 79 -4.01 -17.85 1.68
CA GLU A 79 -2.78 -17.67 0.90
C GLU A 79 -2.83 -16.38 0.06
N ASN A 80 -3.95 -16.13 -0.63
CA ASN A 80 -4.20 -14.92 -1.42
C ASN A 80 -5.72 -14.71 -1.62
N ALA A 81 -6.13 -13.52 -2.07
CA ALA A 81 -7.54 -13.19 -2.30
C ALA A 81 -8.05 -13.64 -3.69
N LYS A 82 -7.20 -14.15 -4.59
CA LYS A 82 -7.60 -14.36 -6.00
C LYS A 82 -8.60 -15.50 -6.15
N ASN A 83 -8.47 -16.58 -5.36
CA ASN A 83 -9.33 -17.77 -5.46
C ASN A 83 -9.70 -18.35 -4.08
N ILE A 84 -10.40 -17.57 -3.25
CA ILE A 84 -10.77 -18.02 -1.90
C ILE A 84 -12.07 -18.84 -1.85
N ALA A 85 -12.90 -18.80 -2.90
CA ALA A 85 -14.15 -19.54 -2.93
C ALA A 85 -13.90 -21.04 -2.79
N ASN A 86 -14.57 -21.65 -1.81
CA ASN A 86 -14.43 -23.06 -1.43
C ASN A 86 -13.03 -23.45 -0.91
N SER A 87 -12.22 -22.47 -0.49
CA SER A 87 -10.87 -22.69 0.03
C SER A 87 -10.84 -22.71 1.56
N THR A 88 -9.98 -23.56 2.12
CA THR A 88 -9.70 -23.61 3.56
C THR A 88 -8.70 -22.54 3.98
N GLY A 89 -8.60 -22.29 5.28
CA GLY A 89 -7.62 -21.35 5.85
C GLY A 89 -6.20 -21.92 5.85
N ASN A 90 -5.22 -21.03 5.83
CA ASN A 90 -3.79 -21.33 5.83
C ASN A 90 -3.10 -20.80 7.11
N CYS A 91 -1.83 -21.16 7.31
CA CYS A 91 -1.01 -20.67 8.42
C CYS A 91 -0.53 -19.24 8.20
N ASP A 92 -0.29 -18.89 6.94
CA ASP A 92 0.18 -17.60 6.48
C ASP A 92 -0.42 -17.28 5.11
N GLY A 93 -0.38 -16.00 4.74
CA GLY A 93 -0.77 -15.56 3.42
C GLY A 93 -1.12 -14.09 3.34
N ASN A 94 -1.57 -13.67 2.17
CA ASN A 94 -1.72 -12.26 1.83
C ASN A 94 -3.12 -11.69 2.10
N THR A 95 -3.99 -12.48 2.73
CA THR A 95 -5.38 -12.10 2.98
C THR A 95 -5.86 -12.61 4.33
N ILE A 96 -6.54 -11.74 5.07
CA ILE A 96 -7.27 -12.13 6.29
C ILE A 96 -8.78 -11.97 6.09
N GLU A 97 -9.52 -12.84 6.75
CA GLU A 97 -10.98 -12.81 6.87
C GLU A 97 -11.36 -12.81 8.34
N PHE A 98 -12.29 -11.95 8.74
CA PHE A 98 -12.88 -11.98 10.07
C PHE A 98 -14.32 -11.47 10.02
N ILE A 99 -15.10 -11.71 11.08
CA ILE A 99 -16.42 -11.09 11.23
C ILE A 99 -16.27 -9.78 11.97
N ASN A 100 -16.79 -8.66 11.47
CA ASN A 100 -16.77 -7.41 12.22
C ASN A 100 -17.90 -7.36 13.27
N GLU A 101 -17.87 -6.36 14.16
CA GLU A 101 -18.92 -6.18 15.19
C GLU A 101 -20.34 -5.99 14.61
N GLU A 102 -20.45 -5.63 13.33
CA GLU A 102 -21.72 -5.48 12.62
C GLU A 102 -22.24 -6.79 11.99
N GLY A 103 -21.46 -7.88 12.07
CA GLY A 103 -21.84 -9.20 11.56
C GLY A 103 -21.48 -9.45 10.09
N TYR A 104 -20.71 -8.57 9.45
CA TYR A 104 -20.21 -8.79 8.08
C TYR A 104 -18.92 -9.59 8.11
N ALA A 105 -18.74 -10.48 7.14
CA ALA A 105 -17.41 -11.00 6.82
C ALA A 105 -16.61 -9.90 6.12
N VAL A 106 -15.42 -9.62 6.63
CA VAL A 106 -14.50 -8.61 6.12
C VAL A 106 -13.24 -9.31 5.63
N LEU A 107 -12.92 -9.11 4.36
CA LEU A 107 -11.66 -9.52 3.75
C LEU A 107 -10.74 -8.33 3.61
N VAL A 108 -9.49 -8.46 4.05
CA VAL A 108 -8.45 -7.45 3.91
C VAL A 108 -7.27 -8.05 3.17
N SER A 109 -6.86 -7.43 2.06
CA SER A 109 -5.82 -7.97 1.17
C SER A 109 -5.11 -6.87 0.37
N THR A 110 -4.14 -7.29 -0.45
CA THR A 110 -3.43 -6.44 -1.43
C THR A 110 -3.46 -6.99 -2.86
N ASP A 111 -4.19 -8.10 -3.09
CA ASP A 111 -4.26 -8.81 -4.38
C ASP A 111 -5.19 -8.15 -5.41
N GLY A 112 -5.73 -6.97 -5.11
CA GLY A 112 -6.68 -6.28 -5.98
C GLY A 112 -8.00 -7.05 -6.13
N CYS A 113 -8.84 -6.59 -7.06
CA CYS A 113 -10.05 -7.30 -7.47
C CYS A 113 -10.52 -6.82 -8.84
N ASP A 114 -11.24 -7.69 -9.55
CA ASP A 114 -11.96 -7.34 -10.77
C ASP A 114 -13.22 -6.49 -10.47
N ASP A 115 -13.90 -6.03 -11.51
CA ASP A 115 -15.20 -5.39 -11.38
C ASP A 115 -16.15 -6.29 -10.57
N THR A 116 -16.63 -5.76 -9.44
CA THR A 116 -17.37 -6.53 -8.45
C THR A 116 -18.81 -6.06 -8.39
N GLU A 117 -19.76 -6.97 -8.59
CA GLU A 117 -21.18 -6.69 -8.43
C GLU A 117 -21.53 -6.58 -6.94
N LEU A 118 -22.26 -5.52 -6.59
CA LEU A 118 -22.64 -5.22 -5.22
C LEU A 118 -24.05 -5.70 -4.95
N TYR A 119 -24.23 -6.52 -3.90
CA TYR A 119 -25.49 -7.18 -3.58
C TYR A 119 -26.09 -6.72 -2.25
N ILE A 120 -27.43 -6.62 -2.21
CA ILE A 120 -28.23 -6.63 -0.97
C ILE A 120 -29.32 -7.70 -1.12
N GLY A 121 -29.21 -8.77 -0.33
CA GLY A 121 -29.94 -10.01 -0.63
C GLY A 121 -29.56 -10.51 -2.02
N ASP A 122 -30.57 -10.87 -2.83
CA ASP A 122 -30.36 -11.31 -4.22
C ASP A 122 -30.29 -10.19 -5.26
N ASN A 123 -30.48 -8.93 -4.85
CA ASN A 123 -30.55 -7.81 -5.79
C ASN A 123 -29.19 -7.14 -5.98
N VAL A 124 -28.81 -6.92 -7.24
CA VAL A 124 -27.66 -6.07 -7.60
C VAL A 124 -28.02 -4.61 -7.37
N ILE A 125 -27.27 -3.93 -6.53
CA ILE A 125 -27.45 -2.50 -6.20
C ILE A 125 -26.43 -1.60 -6.91
N GLY A 126 -25.39 -2.18 -7.51
CA GLY A 126 -24.36 -1.45 -8.24
C GLY A 126 -23.16 -2.31 -8.57
N THR A 127 -22.10 -1.66 -9.06
CA THR A 127 -20.83 -2.30 -9.41
C THR A 127 -19.69 -1.45 -8.88
N ALA A 128 -18.78 -2.07 -8.12
CA ALA A 128 -17.51 -1.48 -7.77
C ALA A 128 -16.51 -1.73 -8.91
N LYS A 129 -15.73 -0.71 -9.25
CA LYS A 129 -14.68 -0.84 -10.27
C LYS A 129 -13.54 -1.71 -9.75
N ALA A 130 -12.85 -2.37 -10.67
CA ALA A 130 -11.63 -3.09 -10.41
C ALA A 130 -10.61 -2.23 -9.64
N VAL A 131 -9.91 -2.87 -8.72
CA VAL A 131 -8.81 -2.29 -7.93
C VAL A 131 -7.54 -3.04 -8.32
N GLU A 132 -6.54 -2.30 -8.79
CA GLU A 132 -5.24 -2.88 -9.16
C GLU A 132 -4.52 -3.45 -7.93
N GLU A 133 -3.71 -4.50 -8.15
CA GLU A 133 -2.81 -5.07 -7.16
C GLU A 133 -1.86 -4.04 -6.55
N GLY A 134 -1.39 -4.30 -5.33
CA GLY A 134 -0.48 -3.41 -4.63
C GLY A 134 -1.18 -2.31 -3.82
N GLN A 135 -2.49 -2.41 -3.59
CA GLN A 135 -3.29 -1.44 -2.84
C GLN A 135 -4.03 -2.12 -1.69
N LEU A 136 -4.14 -1.45 -0.54
CA LEU A 136 -4.90 -1.95 0.60
C LEU A 136 -6.40 -1.98 0.25
N LEU A 137 -6.95 -3.18 0.22
CA LEU A 137 -8.30 -3.45 -0.23
C LEU A 137 -9.11 -4.15 0.87
N THR A 138 -10.27 -3.60 1.18
CA THR A 138 -11.24 -4.19 2.10
C THR A 138 -12.53 -4.55 1.35
N ARG A 139 -13.00 -5.79 1.51
CA ARG A 139 -14.28 -6.27 0.92
C ARG A 139 -15.19 -6.78 2.02
N TYR A 140 -16.47 -6.45 1.93
CA TYR A 140 -17.48 -6.79 2.93
C TYR A 140 -18.51 -7.74 2.33
N TYR A 141 -19.00 -8.69 3.13
CA TYR A 141 -19.96 -9.70 2.70
C TYR A 141 -21.01 -9.96 3.76
N PHE A 142 -22.23 -10.27 3.31
CA PHE A 142 -23.26 -10.82 4.20
C PHE A 142 -22.96 -12.28 4.49
N VAL A 143 -23.05 -12.64 5.77
CA VAL A 143 -22.88 -14.02 6.21
C VAL A 143 -24.25 -14.65 6.41
N ASP A 144 -24.47 -15.81 5.79
CA ASP A 144 -25.64 -16.65 5.99
C ASP A 144 -25.20 -18.08 6.32
N GLY A 145 -25.74 -18.65 7.39
CA GLY A 145 -25.37 -20.00 7.85
C GLY A 145 -23.88 -20.20 8.17
N GLY A 146 -23.10 -19.14 8.38
CA GLY A 146 -21.66 -19.20 8.61
C GLY A 146 -20.79 -19.18 7.34
N THR A 147 -21.41 -19.00 6.17
CA THR A 147 -20.77 -18.85 4.86
C THR A 147 -21.18 -17.54 4.19
N TYR A 148 -20.49 -17.12 3.13
CA TYR A 148 -20.85 -15.96 2.33
C TYR A 148 -20.51 -16.16 0.85
N THR A 149 -21.29 -15.54 -0.03
CA THR A 149 -21.09 -15.60 -1.47
C THR A 149 -19.94 -14.68 -1.89
N TYR A 150 -18.82 -15.28 -2.26
CA TYR A 150 -17.64 -14.56 -2.80
C TYR A 150 -17.76 -14.35 -4.31
N GLU A 151 -18.34 -15.33 -4.99
CA GLU A 151 -18.59 -15.33 -6.43
C GLU A 151 -20.03 -15.77 -6.68
N LYS A 152 -20.73 -15.09 -7.59
CA LYS A 152 -22.06 -15.46 -8.06
C LYS A 152 -22.05 -15.54 -9.58
N ASP A 153 -22.42 -16.69 -10.14
CA ASP A 153 -22.49 -16.94 -11.59
C ASP A 153 -21.19 -16.61 -12.36
N GLY A 154 -20.03 -16.91 -11.77
CA GLY A 154 -18.73 -16.62 -12.40
C GLY A 154 -18.25 -15.18 -12.22
N LYS A 155 -18.95 -14.34 -11.45
CA LYS A 155 -18.59 -12.94 -11.22
C LYS A 155 -18.29 -12.68 -9.74
N ALA A 156 -17.32 -11.79 -9.51
CA ALA A 156 -17.03 -11.31 -8.16
C ALA A 156 -18.27 -10.63 -7.56
N ALA A 157 -18.67 -11.09 -6.38
CA ALA A 157 -19.76 -10.53 -5.60
C ALA A 157 -19.20 -9.90 -4.31
N ALA A 158 -19.86 -8.86 -3.80
CA ALA A 158 -19.61 -8.34 -2.45
C ALA A 158 -20.81 -7.51 -1.98
N ARG A 159 -20.87 -7.19 -0.70
CA ARG A 159 -21.75 -6.13 -0.19
C ARG A 159 -21.17 -4.75 -0.44
N ALA A 160 -19.86 -4.61 -0.26
CA ALA A 160 -19.12 -3.38 -0.48
C ALA A 160 -17.65 -3.71 -0.76
N VAL A 161 -17.00 -2.83 -1.54
CA VAL A 161 -15.57 -2.89 -1.85
C VAL A 161 -14.99 -1.50 -1.58
N ALA A 162 -13.88 -1.45 -0.86
CA ALA A 162 -13.21 -0.21 -0.50
C ALA A 162 -11.70 -0.34 -0.76
N ALA A 163 -11.20 0.40 -1.75
CA ALA A 163 -9.79 0.75 -1.80
C ALA A 163 -9.54 1.79 -0.71
N VAL A 164 -8.86 1.39 0.36
CA VAL A 164 -8.76 2.21 1.59
C VAL A 164 -8.03 3.53 1.31
N TYR A 165 -7.02 3.46 0.44
CA TYR A 165 -6.36 4.61 -0.14
C TYR A 165 -6.40 4.51 -1.67
N GLY A 166 -6.55 5.65 -2.35
CA GLY A 166 -6.47 5.68 -3.81
C GLY A 166 -5.04 5.48 -4.31
N LYS A 167 -4.89 4.98 -5.54
CA LYS A 167 -3.60 4.70 -6.21
C LYS A 167 -2.51 5.78 -6.04
N GLY A 168 -2.89 7.06 -5.99
CA GLY A 168 -1.95 8.17 -5.81
C GLY A 168 -1.21 8.16 -4.46
N PHE A 169 -1.81 7.59 -3.41
CA PHE A 169 -1.21 7.45 -2.09
C PHE A 169 0.07 6.61 -2.12
N TYR A 170 0.08 5.53 -2.92
CA TYR A 170 1.22 4.62 -3.03
C TYR A 170 2.36 5.17 -3.89
N MET A 171 2.17 6.32 -4.54
CA MET A 171 3.18 7.01 -5.36
C MET A 171 3.81 6.14 -6.47
N GLY A 172 3.04 5.17 -7.00
CA GLY A 172 3.49 4.24 -8.03
C GLY A 172 4.23 3.00 -7.50
N ASN A 173 4.27 2.80 -6.19
CA ASN A 173 4.80 1.61 -5.53
C ASN A 173 3.65 0.61 -5.24
N TYR A 174 4.02 -0.62 -4.89
CA TYR A 174 3.10 -1.75 -4.71
C TYR A 174 3.19 -2.27 -3.28
N LEU A 175 2.08 -2.20 -2.55
CA LEU A 175 1.96 -2.70 -1.19
C LEU A 175 1.69 -4.19 -1.19
N LYS A 176 2.42 -4.96 -0.39
CA LYS A 176 2.10 -6.36 -0.09
C LYS A 176 2.01 -6.55 1.41
N ILE A 177 0.97 -7.26 1.85
CA ILE A 177 0.80 -7.61 3.26
C ILE A 177 0.87 -9.11 3.38
N THR A 178 1.67 -9.61 4.31
CA THR A 178 1.71 -11.02 4.71
C THR A 178 1.24 -11.13 6.15
N TYR A 179 0.21 -11.94 6.37
CA TYR A 179 -0.31 -12.27 7.68
C TYR A 179 0.17 -13.66 8.08
N SER A 180 0.46 -13.87 9.36
CA SER A 180 0.78 -15.19 9.88
C SER A 180 0.35 -15.34 11.33
N TRP A 181 0.18 -16.59 11.76
CA TRP A 181 0.06 -16.89 13.19
C TRP A 181 1.38 -16.62 13.92
N PRO A 182 1.34 -16.19 15.19
CA PRO A 182 2.55 -15.83 15.96
C PRO A 182 3.56 -16.98 16.10
N ASP A 183 3.07 -18.21 16.25
CA ASP A 183 3.90 -19.41 16.44
C ASP A 183 4.10 -20.22 15.13
N GLY A 184 3.66 -19.69 13.98
CA GLY A 184 3.77 -20.35 12.66
C GLY A 184 2.98 -21.66 12.50
N ALA A 185 2.31 -22.13 13.55
CA ALA A 185 1.41 -23.26 13.51
C ALA A 185 0.01 -22.81 13.07
N GLN A 186 -0.72 -23.70 12.41
CA GLN A 186 -2.16 -23.54 12.18
C GLN A 186 -2.81 -23.56 13.56
N GLU A 187 -3.05 -22.41 14.18
CA GLU A 187 -3.74 -22.37 15.46
C GLU A 187 -5.17 -22.87 15.22
N GLU A 188 -5.50 -24.06 15.70
CA GLU A 188 -6.87 -24.41 16.02
C GLU A 188 -7.11 -23.95 17.47
N GLY A 189 -8.08 -23.06 17.68
CA GLY A 189 -8.33 -22.53 19.03
C GLY A 189 -8.82 -21.09 19.02
N VAL A 190 -8.32 -20.30 19.97
CA VAL A 190 -8.61 -18.87 20.08
C VAL A 190 -7.32 -18.07 20.20
N THR A 191 -7.27 -16.93 19.53
CA THR A 191 -6.15 -16.00 19.60
C THR A 191 -6.63 -14.59 19.92
N ASP A 192 -5.76 -13.76 20.47
CA ASP A 192 -5.98 -12.32 20.63
C ASP A 192 -5.08 -11.47 19.70
N HIS A 193 -4.28 -12.08 18.82
CA HIS A 193 -3.46 -11.33 17.87
C HIS A 193 -3.01 -12.16 16.65
N ILE A 194 -2.55 -11.46 15.62
CA ILE A 194 -1.80 -12.02 14.48
C ILE A 194 -0.55 -11.18 14.20
N LEU A 195 0.40 -11.74 13.46
CA LEU A 195 1.50 -10.97 12.89
C LEU A 195 1.11 -10.45 11.51
N ALA A 196 1.41 -9.19 11.22
CA ALA A 196 1.33 -8.61 9.89
C ALA A 196 2.68 -8.01 9.49
N THR A 197 3.22 -8.46 8.37
CA THR A 197 4.38 -7.86 7.71
C THR A 197 3.90 -7.12 6.48
N VAL A 198 4.20 -5.82 6.41
CA VAL A 198 3.82 -4.94 5.31
C VAL A 198 5.09 -4.51 4.59
N THR A 199 5.18 -4.82 3.31
CA THR A 199 6.34 -4.48 2.47
C THR A 199 5.88 -3.65 1.29
N LEU A 200 6.59 -2.56 1.00
CA LEU A 200 6.35 -1.69 -0.15
C LEU A 200 7.42 -1.95 -1.21
N TYR A 201 6.99 -2.27 -2.43
CA TYR A 201 7.85 -2.63 -3.55
C TYR A 201 7.85 -1.56 -4.65
N SER A 202 8.96 -1.42 -5.36
CA SER A 202 9.06 -0.49 -6.48
C SER A 202 8.44 -1.04 -7.77
N ASP A 203 8.21 -2.35 -7.83
CA ASP A 203 7.71 -3.10 -8.97
C ASP A 203 6.49 -3.97 -8.64
N ALA A 204 5.69 -4.27 -9.66
CA ALA A 204 4.47 -5.07 -9.54
C ALA A 204 4.73 -6.57 -9.33
N ASP A 205 5.93 -7.05 -9.66
CA ASP A 205 6.33 -8.45 -9.52
C ASP A 205 6.88 -8.76 -8.11
N TYR A 206 6.88 -7.75 -7.23
CA TYR A 206 7.33 -7.80 -5.84
C TYR A 206 8.79 -8.28 -5.69
N GLN A 207 9.71 -7.77 -6.53
CA GLN A 207 11.12 -8.18 -6.54
C GLN A 207 12.07 -7.17 -5.88
N ASP A 208 11.70 -5.88 -5.83
CA ASP A 208 12.53 -4.80 -5.32
C ASP A 208 11.86 -4.08 -4.13
N PRO A 209 12.07 -4.58 -2.89
CA PRO A 209 11.51 -3.99 -1.69
C PRO A 209 12.18 -2.65 -1.35
N ILE A 210 11.37 -1.62 -1.13
CA ILE A 210 11.80 -0.27 -0.75
C ILE A 210 11.84 -0.12 0.77
N ALA A 211 10.83 -0.65 1.44
CA ALA A 211 10.66 -0.57 2.88
C ALA A 211 9.80 -1.75 3.35
N GLU A 212 10.02 -2.17 4.59
CA GLU A 212 9.27 -3.22 5.25
C GLU A 212 9.07 -2.85 6.72
N ASP A 213 7.90 -3.19 7.24
CA ASP A 213 7.58 -3.10 8.66
C ASP A 213 6.77 -4.32 9.09
N SER A 214 6.89 -4.71 10.36
CA SER A 214 6.19 -5.87 10.92
C SER A 214 5.66 -5.56 12.30
N GLU A 215 4.37 -5.83 12.51
CA GLU A 215 3.72 -5.57 13.79
C GLU A 215 2.74 -6.68 14.18
N VAL A 216 2.56 -6.79 15.50
CA VAL A 216 1.50 -7.61 16.08
C VAL A 216 0.20 -6.82 16.05
N LEU A 217 -0.79 -7.34 15.33
CA LEU A 217 -2.14 -6.80 15.28
C LEU A 217 -2.99 -7.45 16.36
N GLU A 218 -3.22 -6.72 17.46
CA GLU A 218 -4.04 -7.17 18.58
C GLU A 218 -5.55 -7.00 18.30
N PHE A 219 -6.32 -8.01 18.67
CA PHE A 219 -7.78 -8.01 18.64
C PHE A 219 -8.34 -7.51 19.97
N ARG A 220 -9.57 -6.97 19.93
CA ARG A 220 -10.27 -6.50 21.14
C ARG A 220 -10.57 -7.64 22.11
N HIS A 221 -10.83 -8.82 21.57
CA HIS A 221 -11.20 -10.02 22.31
C HIS A 221 -10.49 -11.23 21.73
N LYS A 222 -10.39 -12.30 22.52
CA LYS A 222 -9.99 -13.59 21.98
C LYS A 222 -11.05 -14.07 20.99
N ILE A 223 -10.65 -14.33 19.76
CA ILE A 223 -11.50 -14.79 18.66
C ILE A 223 -11.04 -16.16 18.18
N ALA A 224 -11.97 -16.94 17.62
CA ALA A 224 -11.66 -18.28 17.15
C ALA A 224 -10.77 -18.25 15.90
N CYS A 225 -9.78 -19.12 15.84
CA CYS A 225 -9.03 -19.37 14.61
C CYS A 225 -9.83 -20.35 13.76
N LYS A 226 -10.16 -19.96 12.51
CA LYS A 226 -11.04 -20.74 11.64
C LYS A 226 -10.31 -21.18 10.37
N THR A 227 -10.48 -22.45 10.00
CA THR A 227 -9.89 -23.03 8.78
C THR A 227 -10.95 -23.57 7.81
N ASP A 228 -12.17 -23.83 8.30
CA ASP A 228 -13.30 -24.30 7.48
C ASP A 228 -13.65 -23.35 6.33
N ILE A 229 -14.31 -23.89 5.31
CA ILE A 229 -14.80 -23.13 4.17
C ILE A 229 -15.86 -22.12 4.64
N THR A 230 -15.70 -20.87 4.22
CA THR A 230 -16.60 -19.75 4.54
C THR A 230 -17.00 -18.98 3.29
N ALA A 231 -16.04 -18.67 2.42
CA ALA A 231 -16.29 -18.16 1.08
C ALA A 231 -16.83 -19.26 0.15
N ILE A 232 -17.95 -19.03 -0.52
CA ILE A 232 -18.53 -19.96 -1.51
C ILE A 232 -18.69 -19.31 -2.88
N ALA A 233 -18.58 -20.13 -3.92
CA ALA A 233 -19.00 -19.77 -5.27
C ALA A 233 -20.43 -20.27 -5.48
N GLN A 234 -21.39 -19.36 -5.55
CA GLN A 234 -22.77 -19.67 -5.83
C GLN A 234 -22.98 -19.76 -7.34
N LYS A 235 -23.58 -20.87 -7.77
CA LYS A 235 -24.09 -21.05 -9.13
C LYS A 235 -25.58 -21.29 -9.02
N ASP A 236 -26.37 -20.48 -9.72
CA ASP A 236 -27.80 -20.73 -9.87
C ASP A 236 -28.08 -21.94 -10.79
#